data_AF-A0A439RIE3-F1
#
_entry.id   AF-A0A439RIE3-F1
#
_cell.length_a   1.000
_cell.length_b   1.000
_cell.length_c   1.000
_cell.angle_alpha   90.00
_cell.angle_beta   90.00
_cell.angle_gamma   90.00
#
_symmetry.space_group_name_H-M   'P 1'
#
loop_
_entity.id
_entity.type
_entity.pdbx_description
1 polymer ?
#
loop_
_entity_poly.entity_id
_entity_poly.type
_entity_poly.pdbx_seq_one_letter_code
_entity_poly.pdbx_strand_id
1 'polypeptide(L)'
;MNGASKKSLSERVAVKAAPISEAAAGAILTVDLGAIRENYRRLKARLGDVGCAGVVKADGYGLGGAQVAAALAAEGCATFFVAHLAEGVLLRQALGARPAIYVLNGIQPGAESEAVEAELGVVINSA
;
A
#
# COMPACT_ATOMS: atom_id res chain seq x y z
N MET A 1 -41.46 10.24 24.64
CA MET A 1 -41.17 9.93 23.23
C MET A 1 -40.65 11.20 22.57
N ASN A 2 -39.33 11.38 22.47
CA ASN A 2 -38.73 12.45 21.65
C ASN A 2 -37.63 11.80 20.80
N GLY A 3 -37.98 11.44 19.56
CA GLY A 3 -37.07 10.93 18.56
C GLY A 3 -36.30 12.09 17.92
N ALA A 4 -35.09 12.35 18.41
CA ALA A 4 -34.12 13.16 17.68
C ALA A 4 -33.52 12.29 16.57
N SER A 5 -33.96 12.55 15.35
CA SER A 5 -33.43 11.98 14.11
C SER A 5 -31.92 12.24 14.03
N LYS A 6 -31.12 11.18 14.22
CA LYS A 6 -29.68 11.20 13.93
C LYS A 6 -29.52 11.37 12.42
N LYS A 7 -29.25 12.60 11.96
CA LYS A 7 -28.84 12.84 10.57
C LYS A 7 -27.59 12.01 10.28
N SER A 8 -27.74 11.08 9.36
CA SER A 8 -26.71 10.18 8.84
C SER A 8 -25.55 10.96 8.23
N LEU A 9 -24.33 10.74 8.71
CA LEU A 9 -23.06 11.24 8.15
C LEU A 9 -22.63 10.41 6.92
N SER A 10 -23.51 10.15 5.95
CA SER A 10 -23.27 9.14 4.90
C SER A 10 -23.02 9.66 3.49
N GLU A 11 -22.85 10.96 3.26
CA GLU A 11 -22.42 11.45 1.93
C GLU A 11 -20.96 11.88 1.95
N ARG A 12 -20.05 10.93 1.71
CA ARG A 12 -18.71 11.25 1.22
C ARG A 12 -18.83 11.59 -0.26
N VAL A 13 -18.72 12.87 -0.59
CA VAL A 13 -18.58 13.32 -1.98
C VAL A 13 -17.18 12.90 -2.45
N ALA A 14 -17.11 11.87 -3.29
CA ALA A 14 -15.87 11.52 -3.97
C ALA A 14 -15.54 12.60 -5.01
N VAL A 15 -14.72 13.58 -4.63
CA VAL A 15 -14.18 14.55 -5.56
C VAL A 15 -13.04 13.87 -6.31
N LYS A 16 -13.25 13.56 -7.59
CA LYS A 16 -12.17 13.13 -8.48
C LYS A 16 -11.31 14.36 -8.79
N ALA A 17 -10.21 14.53 -8.06
CA ALA A 17 -9.29 15.64 -8.28
C ALA A 17 -8.72 15.57 -9.70
N ALA A 18 -8.87 16.66 -10.46
CA ALA A 18 -8.15 16.82 -11.71
C ALA A 18 -6.65 16.93 -11.43
N PRO A 19 -5.77 16.40 -12.30
CA PRO A 19 -4.33 16.52 -12.10
C PRO A 19 -3.92 17.99 -12.10
N ILE A 20 -3.21 18.40 -11.05
CA ILE A 20 -2.57 19.72 -10.95
C ILE A 20 -1.31 19.71 -11.83
N SER A 21 -1.05 20.78 -12.57
CA SER A 21 0.16 20.86 -13.39
C SER A 21 1.42 20.97 -12.52
N GLU A 22 2.54 20.43 -12.98
CA GLU A 22 3.84 20.58 -12.30
C GLU A 22 4.21 22.05 -12.07
N ALA A 23 3.81 22.94 -12.97
CA ALA A 23 4.01 24.39 -12.85
C ALA A 23 3.34 25.02 -11.61
N ALA A 24 2.34 24.37 -11.04
CA ALA A 24 1.67 24.82 -9.82
C ALA A 24 2.30 24.27 -8.53
N ALA A 25 3.34 23.42 -8.61
CA ALA A 25 3.97 22.80 -7.45
C ALA A 25 5.03 23.71 -6.82
N GLY A 26 5.06 23.79 -5.48
CA GLY A 26 6.12 24.50 -4.74
C GLY A 26 7.47 23.78 -4.74
N ALA A 27 7.48 22.46 -5.00
CA ALA A 27 8.66 21.63 -5.19
C ALA A 27 8.27 20.33 -5.92
N ILE A 28 9.22 19.69 -6.60
CA ILE A 28 9.01 18.43 -7.33
C ILE A 28 10.02 17.38 -6.84
N LEU A 29 9.52 16.20 -6.44
CA LEU A 29 10.33 15.02 -6.16
C LEU A 29 10.30 14.10 -7.39
N THR A 30 11.46 13.87 -8.01
CA THR A 30 11.61 12.91 -9.11
C THR A 30 12.06 11.57 -8.55
N VAL A 31 11.29 10.51 -8.82
CA VAL A 31 11.58 9.15 -8.36
C VAL A 31 12.02 8.29 -9.54
N ASP A 32 13.24 7.76 -9.49
CA ASP A 32 13.76 6.81 -10.47
C ASP A 32 13.37 5.37 -10.09
N LEU A 33 12.32 4.86 -10.72
CA LEU A 33 11.89 3.46 -10.55
C LEU A 33 12.89 2.46 -11.13
N GLY A 34 13.74 2.86 -12.08
CA GLY A 34 14.83 2.05 -12.60
C GLY A 34 15.89 1.76 -11.54
N ALA A 35 16.26 2.76 -10.75
CA ALA A 35 17.16 2.61 -9.61
C ALA A 35 16.60 1.65 -8.55
N ILE A 36 15.30 1.74 -8.26
CA ILE A 36 14.62 0.82 -7.32
C ILE A 36 14.67 -0.63 -7.83
N ARG A 37 14.34 -0.86 -9.11
CA ARG A 37 14.42 -2.18 -9.73
C ARG A 37 15.83 -2.76 -9.73
N GLU A 38 16.83 -1.94 -10.06
CA GLU A 38 18.24 -2.33 -10.02
C GLU A 38 18.69 -2.72 -8.60
N ASN A 39 18.31 -1.94 -7.58
CA ASN A 39 18.60 -2.27 -6.19
C ASN A 39 17.98 -3.62 -5.79
N TYR A 40 16.73 -3.87 -6.20
CA TYR A 40 16.08 -5.15 -5.96
C TYR A 40 16.81 -6.32 -6.63
N ARG A 41 17.19 -6.19 -7.92
CA ARG A 41 17.96 -7.21 -8.64
C ARG A 41 19.29 -7.52 -7.95
N ARG A 42 19.99 -6.50 -7.44
CA ARG A 42 21.23 -6.68 -6.66
C ARG A 42 21.01 -7.42 -5.35
N LEU A 43 19.95 -7.11 -4.60
CA LEU A 43 19.62 -7.83 -3.37
C LEU A 43 19.27 -9.29 -3.67
N LYS A 44 18.41 -9.53 -4.68
CA LYS A 44 18.02 -10.88 -5.10
C LYS A 44 19.24 -11.73 -5.49
N ALA A 45 20.17 -11.17 -6.25
CA ALA A 45 21.41 -11.85 -6.64
C ALA A 45 22.28 -12.26 -5.43
N ARG A 46 22.20 -11.55 -4.32
CA ARG A 46 22.94 -11.86 -3.07
C ARG A 46 22.24 -12.88 -2.17
N LEU A 47 20.93 -13.05 -2.32
CA LEU A 47 20.10 -13.90 -1.45
C LEU A 47 20.01 -15.36 -1.93
N GLY A 48 20.39 -15.65 -3.18
CA GLY A 48 20.22 -16.98 -3.77
C GLY A 48 18.74 -17.33 -3.87
N ASP A 49 18.35 -18.47 -3.29
CA ASP A 49 16.98 -19.00 -3.35
C ASP A 49 16.03 -18.40 -2.30
N VAL A 50 16.52 -17.53 -1.41
CA VAL A 50 15.69 -16.87 -0.39
C VAL A 50 14.89 -15.72 -1.01
N GLY A 51 13.59 -15.67 -0.72
CA GLY A 51 12.71 -14.60 -1.19
C GLY A 51 13.13 -13.21 -0.70
N CYS A 52 13.17 -12.24 -1.61
CA CYS A 52 13.33 -10.82 -1.28
C CYS A 52 11.97 -10.13 -1.30
N ALA A 53 11.52 -9.63 -0.14
CA ALA A 53 10.25 -8.94 0.00
C ALA A 53 10.38 -7.42 -0.18
N GLY A 54 9.34 -6.79 -0.71
CA GLY A 54 9.22 -5.34 -0.85
C GLY A 54 8.51 -4.73 0.35
N VAL A 55 9.22 -4.00 1.21
CA VAL A 55 8.58 -3.23 2.29
C VAL A 55 8.25 -1.84 1.77
N VAL A 56 6.98 -1.49 1.69
CA VAL A 56 6.49 -0.23 1.06
C VAL A 56 5.57 0.56 2.01
N LYS A 57 5.79 0.45 3.32
CA LYS A 57 5.13 1.27 4.34
C LYS A 57 5.40 2.77 4.13
N ALA A 58 4.54 3.60 4.72
CA ALA A 58 4.58 5.05 4.61
C ALA A 58 4.62 5.51 3.14
N ASP A 59 3.72 4.95 2.32
CA ASP A 59 3.65 5.23 0.87
C ASP A 59 4.99 5.00 0.15
N GLY A 60 5.60 3.83 0.38
CA GLY A 60 6.93 3.53 -0.17
C GLY A 60 8.03 4.45 0.35
N TYR A 61 7.99 4.79 1.64
CA TYR A 61 8.87 5.78 2.28
C TYR A 61 8.78 7.18 1.62
N GLY A 62 7.58 7.57 1.17
CA GLY A 62 7.31 8.84 0.49
C GLY A 62 7.66 8.86 -1.00
N LEU A 63 7.95 7.69 -1.59
CA LEU A 63 8.30 7.56 -3.02
C LEU A 63 7.11 7.22 -3.91
N GLY A 64 5.93 6.97 -3.34
CA GLY A 64 4.76 6.44 -4.03
C GLY A 64 4.72 4.92 -3.97
N GLY A 65 4.05 4.39 -2.95
CA GLY A 65 4.05 2.97 -2.61
C GLY A 65 3.47 2.08 -3.71
N ALA A 66 2.42 2.53 -4.38
CA ALA A 66 1.81 1.80 -5.50
C ALA A 66 2.78 1.67 -6.70
N GLN A 67 3.43 2.77 -7.08
CA GLN A 67 4.37 2.83 -8.20
C GLN A 67 5.63 2.00 -7.90
N VAL A 68 6.17 2.14 -6.70
CA VAL A 68 7.32 1.34 -6.23
C VAL A 68 6.97 -0.14 -6.21
N ALA A 69 5.82 -0.52 -5.66
CA ALA A 69 5.45 -1.92 -5.58
C ALA A 69 5.16 -2.54 -6.95
N ALA A 70 4.52 -1.82 -7.87
CA ALA A 70 4.34 -2.28 -9.24
C ALA A 70 5.68 -2.52 -9.94
N ALA A 71 6.64 -1.61 -9.76
CA ALA A 71 7.99 -1.76 -10.30
C ALA A 71 8.71 -2.99 -9.73
N LEU A 72 8.59 -3.24 -8.42
CA LEU A 72 9.18 -4.42 -7.76
C LEU A 72 8.47 -5.73 -8.17
N ALA A 73 7.15 -5.71 -8.31
CA ALA A 73 6.37 -6.87 -8.75
C ALA A 73 6.77 -7.30 -10.17
N ALA A 74 7.07 -6.35 -11.07
CA ALA A 74 7.60 -6.63 -12.40
C ALA A 74 8.97 -7.33 -12.39
N GLU A 75 9.77 -7.17 -11.33
CA GLU A 75 11.04 -7.87 -11.11
C GLU A 75 10.86 -9.25 -10.40
N GLY A 76 9.61 -9.66 -10.19
CA GLY A 76 9.24 -10.93 -9.57
C GLY A 76 9.15 -10.89 -8.05
N CYS A 77 9.01 -9.71 -7.44
CA CYS A 77 8.73 -9.61 -6.00
C CYS A 77 7.35 -10.23 -5.67
N ALA A 78 7.35 -11.31 -4.91
CA ALA A 78 6.15 -12.10 -4.61
C ALA A 78 5.49 -11.77 -3.26
N THR A 79 6.16 -10.97 -2.42
CA THR A 79 5.74 -10.66 -1.05
C THR A 79 6.00 -9.18 -0.74
N PHE A 80 4.99 -8.51 -0.19
CA PHE A 80 5.05 -7.11 0.23
C PHE A 80 4.63 -6.93 1.68
N PHE A 81 5.17 -5.89 2.31
CA PHE A 81 4.82 -5.48 3.66
C PHE A 81 4.47 -4.00 3.71
N VAL A 82 3.39 -3.68 4.43
CA VAL A 82 2.93 -2.32 4.74
C VAL A 82 2.79 -2.16 6.26
N ALA A 83 2.66 -0.93 6.75
CA ALA A 83 2.46 -0.69 8.17
C ALA A 83 0.98 -0.80 8.57
N HIS A 84 0.07 -0.21 7.78
CA HIS A 84 -1.34 -0.09 8.13
C HIS A 84 -2.27 -0.74 7.10
N LEU A 85 -3.49 -1.11 7.54
CA LEU A 85 -4.52 -1.72 6.70
C LEU A 85 -4.81 -0.90 5.44
N ALA A 86 -5.00 0.42 5.59
CA ALA A 86 -5.33 1.31 4.47
C ALA A 86 -4.25 1.29 3.38
N GLU A 87 -2.98 1.20 3.75
CA GLU A 87 -1.88 1.06 2.78
C GLU A 87 -1.98 -0.28 2.04
N GLY A 88 -2.32 -1.35 2.75
CA GLY A 88 -2.50 -2.68 2.17
C GLY A 88 -3.66 -2.74 1.18
N VAL A 89 -4.80 -2.11 1.51
CA VAL A 89 -5.97 -2.01 0.61
C VAL A 89 -5.61 -1.24 -0.65
N LEU A 90 -4.97 -0.08 -0.53
CA LEU A 90 -4.52 0.71 -1.69
C LEU A 90 -3.51 -0.06 -2.54
N LEU A 91 -2.59 -0.78 -1.90
CA LEU A 91 -1.61 -1.61 -2.59
C LEU A 91 -2.26 -2.78 -3.32
N ARG A 92 -3.27 -3.43 -2.72
CA ARG A 92 -4.06 -4.49 -3.35
C ARG A 92 -4.80 -3.98 -4.59
N GLN A 93 -5.40 -2.79 -4.51
CA GLN A 93 -6.05 -2.16 -5.67
C GLN A 93 -5.07 -1.88 -6.81
N ALA A 94 -3.84 -1.49 -6.48
CA ALA A 94 -2.80 -1.19 -7.48
C ALA A 94 -2.21 -2.45 -8.12
N LEU A 95 -2.06 -3.55 -7.37
CA LEU A 95 -1.37 -4.76 -7.83
C LEU A 95 -2.30 -5.89 -8.31
N GLY A 96 -3.57 -5.88 -7.88
CA GLY A 96 -4.52 -6.97 -8.12
C GLY A 96 -4.32 -8.14 -7.14
N ALA A 97 -4.89 -9.32 -7.45
CA ALA A 97 -4.96 -10.47 -6.53
C ALA A 97 -3.60 -11.04 -6.08
N ARG A 98 -2.54 -10.80 -6.84
CA ARG A 98 -1.15 -11.14 -6.49
C ARG A 98 -0.32 -9.87 -6.61
N PRO A 99 0.75 -9.69 -5.82
CA PRO A 99 1.45 -10.59 -4.89
C PRO A 99 0.82 -10.71 -3.48
N ALA A 100 1.45 -11.45 -2.56
CA ALA A 100 1.05 -11.49 -1.15
C ALA A 100 1.38 -10.16 -0.44
N ILE A 101 0.48 -9.66 0.39
CA ILE A 101 0.63 -8.38 1.10
C ILE A 101 0.35 -8.61 2.59
N TYR A 102 1.27 -8.17 3.44
CA TYR A 102 1.18 -8.32 4.89
C TYR A 102 1.15 -6.96 5.62
N VAL A 103 0.29 -6.83 6.63
CA VAL A 103 0.17 -5.64 7.49
C VAL A 103 0.94 -5.86 8.79
N LEU A 104 2.05 -5.16 8.95
CA LEU A 104 3.01 -5.35 10.06
C LEU A 104 2.43 -4.97 11.42
N ASN A 105 1.63 -3.90 11.50
CA ASN A 105 1.11 -3.43 12.78
C ASN A 105 -0.17 -4.17 13.22
N GLY A 106 -0.59 -5.19 12.47
CA GLY A 106 -1.92 -5.79 12.61
C GLY A 106 -3.02 -4.85 12.16
N ILE A 107 -4.25 -5.13 12.58
CA ILE A 107 -5.45 -4.36 12.25
C ILE A 107 -6.18 -3.92 13.50
N GLN A 108 -7.00 -2.87 13.38
CA GLN A 108 -7.87 -2.42 14.47
C GLN A 108 -9.08 -3.35 14.59
N PRO A 109 -9.63 -3.54 15.80
CA PRO A 109 -10.88 -4.28 15.98
C PRO A 109 -12.01 -3.71 15.11
N GLY A 110 -12.74 -4.58 14.42
CA GLY A 110 -13.82 -4.20 13.49
C GLY A 110 -13.37 -4.02 12.03
N ALA A 111 -12.07 -4.06 11.75
CA ALA A 111 -11.53 -3.94 10.40
C ALA A 111 -11.21 -5.30 9.75
N GLU A 112 -11.65 -6.41 10.36
CA GLU A 112 -11.35 -7.77 9.92
C GLU A 112 -11.93 -8.05 8.53
N SER A 113 -13.19 -7.64 8.30
CA SER A 113 -13.85 -7.83 7.01
C SER A 113 -13.13 -7.11 5.86
N GLU A 114 -12.64 -5.89 6.10
CA GLU A 114 -11.87 -5.13 5.10
C GLU A 114 -10.53 -5.83 4.77
N ALA A 115 -9.85 -6.38 5.79
CA ALA A 115 -8.61 -7.11 5.58
C ALA A 115 -8.81 -8.41 4.80
N VAL A 116 -9.92 -9.12 5.07
CA VAL A 116 -10.31 -10.34 4.35
C VAL A 116 -10.69 -10.03 2.91
N GLU A 117 -11.51 -9.00 2.68
CA GLU A 117 -11.93 -8.57 1.34
C GLU A 117 -10.74 -8.15 0.47
N ALA A 118 -9.74 -7.50 1.06
CA ALA A 118 -8.50 -7.13 0.38
C ALA A 118 -7.45 -8.25 0.32
N GLU A 119 -7.76 -9.47 0.79
CA GLU A 119 -6.85 -10.63 0.83
C GLU A 119 -5.49 -10.28 1.45
N LEU A 120 -5.49 -9.69 2.65
CA LEU A 120 -4.29 -9.26 3.35
C LEU A 120 -3.93 -10.22 4.49
N GLY A 121 -2.64 -10.59 4.57
CA GLY A 121 -2.11 -11.24 5.76
C GLY A 121 -1.91 -10.22 6.87
N VAL A 122 -2.35 -10.53 8.09
CA VAL A 122 -2.20 -9.63 9.25
C VAL A 122 -1.28 -10.25 10.28
N VAL A 123 -0.34 -9.46 10.81
CA VAL A 123 0.52 -9.89 11.91
C VAL A 123 -0.25 -9.80 13.22
N ILE A 124 -0.15 -10.84 14.06
CA ILE A 124 -0.72 -10.86 15.41
C ILE A 124 0.34 -10.33 16.39
N ASN A 125 0.06 -9.19 17.02
CA ASN A 125 1.01 -8.46 17.87
C ASN A 125 0.78 -8.64 19.38
N SER A 126 -0.09 -9.57 19.77
CA SER A 126 -0.38 -9.93 21.16
C SER A 126 -0.51 -11.45 21.31
N ALA A 127 -0.15 -11.97 22.47
CA ALA A 127 -0.24 -13.39 22.81
C ALA A 127 -1.66 -13.82 23.21
#